data_AF-A0A841EWX8-F1
#
_entry.id   AF-A0A841EWX8-F1
#
_cell.length_a   1.000
_cell.length_b   1.000
_cell.length_c   1.000
_cell.angle_alpha   90.00
_cell.angle_beta   90.00
_cell.angle_gamma   90.00
#
_symmetry.space_group_name_H-M   'P 1'
#
loop_
_entity.id
_entity.type
_entity.pdbx_description
1 polymer ?
#
loop_
_entity_poly.entity_id
_entity_poly.type
_entity_poly.pdbx_seq_one_letter_code
_entity_poly.pdbx_strand_id
1 'polypeptide(L)'
;MSDKIPGFPDGADFDASKKHEFTARWEFHRDAMRGGQNYGEDFKAPDGTVVVDFETHTTSDHNTKGAPDIRPYIEDRGMYRVPRGVHVGHRLTPDDLPGGAGAGFTGDIKMTVVNEVDWFNVAVKGPH
;
A
#
# COMPACT_ATOMS: atom_id res chain seq x y z
N MET A 1 -7.26 7.12 -9.64
CA MET A 1 -7.33 8.33 -8.78
C MET A 1 -6.35 8.08 -7.66
N SER A 2 -5.52 9.05 -7.32
CA SER A 2 -4.50 8.88 -6.29
C SER A 2 -5.09 9.14 -4.90
N ASP A 3 -4.77 8.27 -3.95
CA ASP A 3 -5.29 8.29 -2.58
C ASP A 3 -4.34 9.05 -1.64
N LYS A 4 -4.81 10.21 -1.19
CA LYS A 4 -4.12 11.00 -0.16
C LYS A 4 -4.07 10.25 1.16
N ILE A 5 -2.99 10.44 1.92
CA ILE A 5 -2.80 9.86 3.25
C ILE A 5 -3.25 10.87 4.31
N PRO A 6 -4.42 10.70 4.96
CA PRO A 6 -4.96 11.72 5.86
C PRO A 6 -4.04 11.98 7.06
N GLY A 7 -3.81 13.26 7.39
CA GLY A 7 -2.97 13.67 8.51
C GLY A 7 -1.48 13.73 8.21
N PHE A 8 -1.07 13.62 6.95
CA PHE A 8 0.31 13.74 6.49
C PHE A 8 0.41 14.70 5.29
N PRO A 9 1.58 15.33 5.06
CA PRO A 9 1.84 16.06 3.82
C PRO A 9 1.59 15.17 2.60
N ASP A 10 0.94 15.73 1.58
CA ASP A 10 0.57 15.03 0.35
C ASP A 10 1.40 15.49 -0.85
N GLY A 11 1.21 14.84 -2.00
CA GLY A 11 1.98 15.14 -3.21
C GLY A 11 1.86 16.58 -3.74
N ALA A 12 0.88 17.37 -3.31
CA ALA A 12 0.73 18.78 -3.68
C ALA A 12 1.62 19.71 -2.84
N ASP A 13 2.08 19.25 -1.66
CA ASP A 13 2.98 20.01 -0.79
C ASP A 13 4.44 20.03 -1.28
N PHE A 14 4.74 19.29 -2.35
CA PHE A 14 6.09 19.12 -2.88
C PHE A 14 6.20 19.48 -4.36
N ASP A 15 7.31 20.15 -4.70
CA ASP A 15 7.70 20.40 -6.07
C ASP A 15 7.79 19.11 -6.88
N ALA A 16 7.42 19.17 -8.16
CA ALA A 16 7.45 18.01 -9.06
C ALA A 16 8.82 17.36 -9.16
N SER A 17 9.91 18.13 -9.05
CA SER A 17 11.29 17.62 -9.10
C SER A 17 11.71 16.78 -7.89
N LYS A 18 10.98 16.87 -6.78
CA LYS A 18 11.25 16.10 -5.55
C LYS A 18 10.47 14.79 -5.49
N LYS A 19 9.52 14.59 -6.42
CA LYS A 19 8.65 13.43 -6.47
C LYS A 19 9.24 12.37 -7.38
N HIS A 20 9.28 11.15 -6.86
CA HIS A 20 9.69 9.97 -7.59
C HIS A 20 8.57 8.95 -7.55
N GLU A 21 8.46 8.16 -8.61
CA GLU A 21 7.46 7.10 -8.69
C GLU A 21 8.14 5.76 -8.39
N PHE A 22 7.48 4.96 -7.55
CA PHE A 22 7.88 3.60 -7.26
C PHE A 22 6.70 2.68 -7.51
N THR A 23 6.88 1.67 -8.37
CA THR A 23 5.85 0.71 -8.69
C THR A 23 6.18 -0.66 -8.12
N ALA A 24 5.14 -1.34 -7.63
CA ALA A 24 5.22 -2.71 -7.14
C ALA A 24 4.00 -3.50 -7.61
N ARG A 25 4.11 -4.82 -7.63
CA ARG A 25 3.02 -5.74 -7.97
C ARG A 25 2.79 -6.68 -6.81
N TRP A 26 1.53 -6.94 -6.49
CA TRP A 26 1.16 -8.00 -5.56
C TRP A 26 0.51 -9.17 -6.30
N GLU A 27 0.75 -10.36 -5.79
CA GLU A 27 0.12 -11.58 -6.26
C GLU A 27 -0.11 -12.51 -5.08
N PHE A 28 -1.36 -12.56 -4.63
CA PHE A 28 -1.78 -13.50 -3.61
C PHE A 28 -2.57 -14.62 -4.27
N HIS A 29 -2.08 -15.84 -4.13
CA HIS A 29 -2.72 -17.03 -4.66
C HIS A 29 -2.83 -18.09 -3.57
N ARG A 30 -3.93 -18.84 -3.59
CA ARG A 30 -4.10 -20.02 -2.74
C ARG A 30 -3.80 -21.29 -3.52
N ASP A 31 -2.73 -21.96 -3.12
CA ASP A 31 -2.46 -23.34 -3.52
C ASP A 31 -3.41 -24.31 -2.82
N ALA A 32 -3.78 -25.40 -3.49
CA ALA A 32 -4.58 -26.48 -2.90
C ALA A 32 -3.93 -27.02 -1.61
N MET A 33 -4.74 -27.34 -0.60
CA MET A 33 -4.35 -27.84 0.73
C MET A 33 -3.66 -26.83 1.66
N ARG A 34 -3.57 -25.54 1.30
CA ARG A 34 -3.14 -24.46 2.21
C ARG A 34 -4.37 -23.72 2.75
N GLY A 35 -4.70 -23.97 4.02
CA GLY A 35 -5.92 -23.49 4.68
C GLY A 35 -6.17 -21.97 4.65
N GLY A 36 -7.38 -21.60 5.08
CA GLY A 36 -8.02 -20.27 4.99
C GLY A 36 -7.35 -19.11 5.77
N GLN A 37 -6.18 -18.65 5.36
CA GLN A 37 -5.57 -17.41 5.84
C GLN A 37 -6.03 -16.17 5.05
N ASN A 38 -6.12 -15.03 5.73
CA ASN A 38 -6.12 -13.71 5.06
C ASN A 38 -4.74 -13.51 4.45
N TYR A 39 -4.68 -13.06 3.20
CA TYR A 39 -3.40 -12.73 2.56
C TYR A 39 -3.22 -11.23 2.57
N GLY A 40 -1.99 -10.79 2.83
CA GLY A 40 -1.61 -9.40 2.72
C GLY A 40 -0.13 -9.20 2.94
N GLU A 41 0.39 -8.13 2.39
CA GLU A 41 1.79 -7.75 2.46
C GLU A 41 1.93 -6.22 2.55
N ASP A 42 2.98 -5.77 3.24
CA ASP A 42 3.36 -4.37 3.29
C ASP A 42 4.36 -4.05 2.18
N PHE A 43 3.94 -3.28 1.19
CA PHE A 43 4.80 -2.82 0.10
C PHE A 43 5.50 -1.53 0.52
N LYS A 44 6.74 -1.66 0.97
CA LYS A 44 7.54 -0.55 1.49
C LYS A 44 8.22 0.23 0.36
N ALA A 45 8.20 1.55 0.48
CA ALA A 45 9.02 2.44 -0.33
C ALA A 45 10.52 2.27 0.01
N PRO A 46 11.44 2.60 -0.92
CA PRO A 46 12.88 2.55 -0.68
C PRO A 46 13.32 3.29 0.59
N ASP A 47 14.35 2.79 1.25
CA ASP A 47 14.91 3.40 2.46
C ASP A 47 15.27 4.87 2.23
N GLY A 48 14.96 5.73 3.23
CA GLY A 48 15.16 7.18 3.14
C GLY A 48 14.11 7.95 2.35
N THR A 49 13.05 7.28 1.86
CA THR A 49 11.93 7.93 1.16
C THR A 49 10.59 7.78 1.88
N VAL A 50 9.68 8.73 1.71
CA VAL A 50 8.35 8.76 2.34
C VAL A 50 7.28 8.78 1.27
N VAL A 51 6.23 7.98 1.45
CA VAL A 51 5.07 7.95 0.55
C VAL A 51 4.20 9.17 0.84
N VAL A 52 3.90 9.95 -0.21
CA VAL A 52 3.04 11.14 -0.13
C VAL A 52 1.71 10.93 -0.85
N ASP A 53 1.65 9.93 -1.73
CA ASP A 53 0.46 9.57 -2.48
C ASP A 53 0.62 8.13 -3.00
N PHE A 54 -0.48 7.42 -3.22
CA PHE A 54 -0.44 6.11 -3.87
C PHE A 54 -1.69 5.85 -4.71
N GLU A 55 -1.54 5.03 -5.74
CA GLU A 55 -2.62 4.53 -6.57
C GLU A 55 -2.52 3.01 -6.64
N THR A 56 -3.65 2.32 -6.50
CA THR A 56 -3.72 0.87 -6.65
C THR A 56 -4.65 0.49 -7.79
N HIS A 57 -4.25 -0.53 -8.55
CA HIS A 57 -5.06 -1.08 -9.62
C HIS A 57 -5.17 -2.61 -9.47
N THR A 58 -6.33 -3.08 -9.05
CA THR A 58 -6.63 -4.52 -9.03
C THR A 58 -6.79 -5.04 -10.45
N THR A 59 -5.98 -6.02 -10.82
CA THR A 59 -6.00 -6.67 -12.13
C THR A 59 -6.79 -7.97 -12.13
N SER A 60 -6.84 -8.68 -10.99
CA SER A 60 -7.65 -9.87 -10.81
C SER A 60 -8.15 -9.96 -9.38
N ASP A 61 -9.42 -10.32 -9.24
CA ASP A 61 -10.09 -10.57 -7.97
C ASP A 61 -11.01 -11.80 -8.14
N HIS A 62 -10.53 -12.96 -7.70
CA HIS A 62 -11.17 -14.24 -7.97
C HIS A 62 -11.39 -15.05 -6.70
N ASN A 63 -12.64 -15.45 -6.48
CA ASN A 63 -13.09 -16.21 -5.30
C ASN A 63 -12.57 -15.61 -3.99
N THR A 64 -12.85 -14.33 -3.79
CA THR A 64 -12.51 -13.57 -2.59
C THR A 64 -13.78 -13.21 -1.81
N LYS A 65 -13.62 -12.70 -0.58
CA LYS A 65 -14.75 -12.31 0.27
C LYS A 65 -14.51 -10.99 0.98
N GLY A 66 -15.46 -10.07 0.84
CA GLY A 66 -15.43 -8.76 1.49
C GLY A 66 -14.74 -7.71 0.63
N ALA A 67 -14.34 -6.60 1.24
CA ALA A 67 -13.51 -5.59 0.58
C ALA A 67 -12.01 -5.92 0.77
N PRO A 68 -11.13 -5.49 -0.15
CA PRO A 68 -9.70 -5.52 0.08
C PRO A 68 -9.30 -4.55 1.20
N ASP A 69 -8.29 -4.92 2.00
CA ASP A 69 -7.63 -4.04 2.98
C ASP A 69 -6.45 -3.36 2.28
N ILE A 70 -6.69 -2.16 1.74
CA ILE A 70 -5.68 -1.32 1.12
C ILE A 70 -5.56 -0.05 1.93
N ARG A 71 -4.43 0.14 2.59
CA ARG A 71 -4.21 1.29 3.48
C ARG A 71 -2.75 1.65 3.61
N PRO A 72 -2.43 2.90 3.98
CA PRO A 72 -1.05 3.32 4.23
C PRO A 72 -0.38 2.45 5.30
N TYR A 73 0.84 2.00 5.01
CA TYR A 73 1.74 1.43 6.01
C TYR A 73 2.48 2.57 6.70
N ILE A 74 2.18 2.77 7.99
CA ILE A 74 2.74 3.84 8.80
C ILE A 74 3.73 3.24 9.79
N GLU A 75 4.96 3.75 9.76
CA GLU A 75 6.02 3.34 10.67
C GLU A 75 6.21 4.41 11.75
N ASP A 76 6.36 3.96 13.00
CA ASP A 76 6.68 4.85 14.12
C ASP A 76 8.19 5.10 14.17
N ARG A 77 8.60 6.36 14.00
CA ARG A 77 9.99 6.85 14.01
C ARG A 77 10.16 7.82 15.17
N GLY A 78 10.33 7.26 16.36
CA GLY A 78 10.44 8.04 17.60
C GLY A 78 9.12 8.75 17.91
N MET A 79 9.12 10.09 17.86
CA MET A 79 7.91 10.90 18.10
C MET A 79 7.06 11.12 16.84
N TYR A 80 7.57 10.74 15.67
CA TYR A 80 6.90 10.96 14.39
C TYR A 80 6.34 9.66 13.83
N ARG A 81 5.24 9.77 13.10
CA ARG A 81 4.67 8.70 12.30
C ARG A 81 4.98 9.00 10.85
N VAL A 82 5.46 8.03 10.10
CA VAL A 82 5.92 8.25 8.72
C VAL A 82 5.22 7.24 7.79
N PRO A 83 4.55 7.68 6.72
CA PRO A 83 4.00 6.78 5.72
C PRO A 83 5.15 6.17 4.90
N ARG A 84 5.45 4.89 5.15
CA ARG A 84 6.60 4.18 4.57
C ARG A 84 6.21 3.20 3.47
N GLY A 85 4.93 3.02 3.21
CA GLY A 85 4.46 2.08 2.21
C GLY A 85 2.95 1.99 2.15
N VAL A 86 2.47 0.91 1.53
CA VAL A 86 1.05 0.57 1.43
C VAL A 86 0.88 -0.88 1.84
N HIS A 87 -0.01 -1.13 2.79
CA HIS A 87 -0.51 -2.47 3.07
C HIS A 87 -1.54 -2.83 2.01
N VAL A 88 -1.41 -4.01 1.41
CA VAL A 88 -2.43 -4.58 0.53
C VAL A 88 -2.74 -5.98 1.00
N GLY A 89 -4.02 -6.25 1.24
CA GLY A 89 -4.49 -7.56 1.62
C GLY A 89 -5.90 -7.84 1.12
N HIS A 90 -6.23 -9.12 0.98
CA HIS A 90 -7.59 -9.54 0.72
C HIS A 90 -7.86 -10.96 1.28
N ARG A 91 -9.13 -11.21 1.60
CA ARG A 91 -9.57 -12.50 2.12
C ARG A 91 -9.90 -13.41 0.94
N LEU A 92 -9.00 -14.36 0.67
CA LEU A 92 -9.22 -15.41 -0.32
C LEU A 92 -10.17 -16.49 0.24
N THR A 93 -11.01 -17.09 -0.60
CA THR A 93 -11.95 -18.16 -0.21
C THR A 93 -11.20 -19.42 0.25
N PRO A 94 -11.46 -19.94 1.46
CA PRO A 94 -10.83 -21.16 1.98
C PRO A 94 -11.00 -22.39 1.07
N ASP A 95 -10.00 -23.28 1.06
CA ASP A 95 -9.94 -24.48 0.21
C ASP A 95 -11.09 -25.49 0.44
N ASP A 96 -11.66 -25.51 1.64
CA ASP A 96 -12.79 -26.36 2.00
C ASP A 96 -14.15 -25.83 1.49
N LEU A 97 -14.17 -24.68 0.83
CA LEU A 97 -15.35 -24.11 0.20
C LEU A 97 -15.26 -24.17 -1.34
N PRO A 98 -16.40 -24.31 -2.04
CA PRO A 98 -16.42 -24.27 -3.51
C PRO A 98 -15.73 -23.00 -4.05
N GLY A 99 -14.73 -23.18 -4.91
CA GLY A 99 -13.92 -22.09 -5.47
C GLY A 99 -12.71 -21.66 -4.63
N GLY A 100 -12.45 -22.31 -3.49
CA GLY A 100 -11.29 -22.02 -2.65
C GLY A 100 -9.94 -22.32 -3.31
N ALA A 101 -9.83 -23.51 -3.91
CA ALA A 101 -8.70 -23.87 -4.76
C ALA A 101 -8.66 -22.92 -5.97
N GLY A 102 -7.56 -22.19 -6.12
CA GLY A 102 -7.39 -21.21 -7.20
C GLY A 102 -7.88 -19.80 -6.89
N ALA A 103 -8.37 -19.52 -5.67
CA ALA A 103 -8.66 -18.16 -5.24
C ALA A 103 -7.40 -17.27 -5.35
N GLY A 104 -7.58 -16.03 -5.79
CA GLY A 104 -6.46 -15.14 -6.03
C GLY A 104 -6.83 -13.66 -6.07
N PHE A 105 -5.86 -12.83 -5.74
CA PHE A 105 -5.97 -11.38 -5.74
C PHE A 105 -4.65 -10.79 -6.25
N THR A 106 -4.69 -10.10 -7.39
CA THR A 106 -3.51 -9.54 -8.04
C THR A 106 -3.74 -8.10 -8.45
N GLY A 107 -2.68 -7.32 -8.49
CA GLY A 107 -2.73 -5.94 -8.93
C GLY A 107 -1.40 -5.23 -8.80
N ASP A 108 -1.45 -3.95 -9.12
CA ASP A 108 -0.28 -3.08 -9.19
C ASP A 108 -0.47 -1.87 -8.26
N ILE A 109 0.61 -1.48 -7.59
CA ILE A 109 0.69 -0.29 -6.74
C ILE A 109 1.65 0.67 -7.42
N LYS A 110 1.26 1.94 -7.49
CA LYS A 110 2.12 3.07 -7.80
C LYS A 110 2.16 4.00 -6.60
N MET A 111 3.33 4.11 -5.97
CA MET A 111 3.59 5.04 -4.88
C MET A 111 4.32 6.27 -5.42
N THR A 112 3.87 7.46 -5.02
CA THR A 112 4.64 8.70 -5.16
C THR A 112 5.42 8.92 -3.88
N VAL A 113 6.73 9.05 -4.00
CA VAL A 113 7.64 9.19 -2.86
C VAL A 113 8.48 10.45 -2.96
N VAL A 114 8.90 10.96 -1.80
CA VAL A 114 9.85 12.07 -1.66
C VAL A 114 10.95 11.67 -0.67
N ASN A 115 12.07 12.39 -0.67
CA ASN A 115 13.10 12.18 0.36
C ASN A 115 12.57 12.51 1.75
N GLU A 116 12.94 11.71 2.75
CA GLU A 116 12.46 11.85 4.12
C GLU A 116 12.83 13.20 4.75
N VAL A 117 14.00 13.75 4.42
CA VAL A 117 14.42 15.08 4.89
C VAL A 117 13.52 16.18 4.36
N ASP A 118 13.16 16.13 3.07
CA ASP A 118 12.24 17.10 2.46
C ASP A 118 10.85 16.98 3.08
N TRP A 119 10.39 15.75 3.32
CA TRP A 119 9.11 15.48 3.96
C TRP A 119 9.03 16.06 5.37
N PHE A 120 10.04 15.83 6.21
CA PHE A 120 10.10 16.38 7.57
C PHE A 120 10.08 17.90 7.58
N ASN A 121 10.78 18.54 6.64
CA ASN A 121 10.80 20.00 6.52
C ASN A 121 9.41 20.60 6.26
N VAL A 122 8.53 19.87 5.59
CA VAL A 122 7.13 20.27 5.38
C VAL A 122 6.28 19.88 6.59
N ALA A 123 6.38 18.64 7.07
CA ALA A 123 5.59 18.12 8.18
C ALA A 123 5.71 18.96 9.46
N VAL A 124 6.91 19.42 9.79
CA VAL A 124 7.16 20.23 11.00
C VAL A 124 6.65 21.67 10.87
N LYS A 125 6.54 22.21 9.64
CA LYS A 125 5.97 23.54 9.40
C LYS A 125 4.44 23.56 9.52
N GLY A 126 3.82 22.37 9.54
CA GLY A 126 2.37 22.19 9.51
C GLY A 126 1.84 22.18 8.07
N PRO A 127 0.80 21.40 7.77
CA PRO A 127 0.14 21.44 6.47
C PRO A 127 -0.48 22.83 6.24
N HIS A 128 -0.43 23.30 4.99
CA HIS A 128 -1.10 24.53 4.56
C HIS A 128 -2.62 24.37 4.53
#